data_AF-A0A2V9IVZ5-F1
#
_entry.id   AF-A0A2V9IVZ5-F1
#
_cell.length_a   1.000
_cell.length_b   1.000
_cell.length_c   1.000
_cell.angle_alpha   90.00
_cell.angle_beta   90.00
_cell.angle_gamma   90.00
#
_symmetry.space_group_name_H-M   'P 1'
#
loop_
_entity.id
_entity.type
_entity.pdbx_description
1 polymer ?
#
loop_
_entity_poly.entity_id
_entity_poly.type
_entity_poly.pdbx_seq_one_letter_code
_entity_poly.pdbx_strand_id
1 'polypeptide(L)'
;MAQNWALEVDYIGTKANHLDNVHIFFNQPKPGVVDLQPRRPYPDFNVMAFFTSDDNSFYNSLQAKLTKKFSNGFGFLTSYTYAKSLDDGGGNENYGELPQNDNNREANWGRSSFDARQRLAFSYIWQLSVGNGRRWLNRGGVVNGILGGWELSGVWSIQSGFPFTVFSPEDFSNTGSASARPDRTCGGVGHKTVSSWFDASCFNTDALAAALANGQPRFGNSGHDILDGPGRNNLDFALMKDFRFGERFKLQFRAESFNIFNQAHFGFPVATVGNPNI
;
A
#
# COMPACT_ATOMS: atom_id res chain seq x y z
N MET A 1 14.39 37.82 14.01
CA MET A 1 14.87 36.51 13.53
C MET A 1 13.73 35.85 12.77
N ALA A 2 13.86 35.63 11.46
CA ALA A 2 12.82 34.91 10.71
C ALA A 2 12.88 33.42 11.08
N GLN A 3 11.75 32.83 11.49
CA GLN A 3 11.66 31.39 11.72
C GLN A 3 11.74 30.69 10.36
N ASN A 4 12.88 30.03 10.08
CA ASN A 4 13.11 29.26 8.85
C ASN A 4 12.45 27.87 8.90
N TRP A 5 11.57 27.64 9.86
CA TRP A 5 10.96 26.35 10.16
C TRP A 5 9.46 26.51 10.30
N ALA A 6 8.72 25.54 9.77
CA ALA A 6 7.28 25.41 9.97
C ALA A 6 6.95 23.94 10.20
N LEU A 7 6.10 23.69 11.19
CA LEU A 7 5.52 22.38 11.48
C LEU A 7 4.00 22.51 11.36
N GLU A 8 3.41 21.68 10.52
CA GLU A 8 1.96 21.53 10.36
C GLU A 8 1.61 20.11 10.81
N VAL A 9 0.54 19.98 11.60
CA VAL A 9 0.01 18.69 12.06
C VAL A 9 -1.50 18.74 11.92
N ASP A 10 -2.02 17.82 11.11
CA ASP A 10 -3.42 17.74 10.74
C ASP A 10 -3.98 16.36 11.07
N TYR A 11 -5.24 16.32 11.47
CA TYR A 11 -6.01 15.10 11.52
C TYR A 11 -7.14 15.19 10.50
N ILE A 12 -7.22 14.20 9.61
CA ILE A 12 -8.28 14.11 8.59
C ILE A 12 -9.10 12.87 8.85
N GLY A 13 -10.41 13.05 9.04
CA GLY A 13 -11.39 11.99 9.14
C GLY A 13 -12.41 12.10 8.01
N THR A 14 -12.66 11.00 7.30
CA THR A 14 -13.68 10.91 6.26
C THR A 14 -14.57 9.70 6.55
N LYS A 15 -15.88 9.90 6.43
CA LYS A 15 -16.86 8.82 6.43
C LYS A 15 -17.67 8.93 5.15
N ALA A 16 -17.77 7.83 4.41
CA ALA A 16 -18.66 7.72 3.27
C ALA A 16 -19.67 6.61 3.53
N ASN A 17 -20.91 6.82 3.08
CA ASN A 17 -21.98 5.83 3.11
C ASN A 17 -22.63 5.83 1.74
N HIS A 18 -23.22 4.70 1.36
CA HIS A 18 -23.85 4.55 0.05
C HIS A 18 -22.90 4.84 -1.11
N LEU A 19 -21.66 4.35 -1.01
CA LEU A 19 -20.73 4.29 -2.13
C LEU A 19 -21.20 3.23 -3.12
N ASP A 20 -20.83 3.43 -4.39
CA ASP A 20 -21.16 2.49 -5.45
C ASP A 20 -20.47 1.15 -5.24
N ASN A 21 -21.24 0.08 -5.38
CA ASN A 21 -20.82 -1.31 -5.20
C ASN A 21 -21.32 -2.15 -6.38
N VAL A 22 -20.60 -3.25 -6.66
CA VAL A 22 -21.03 -4.27 -7.59
C VAL A 22 -21.22 -5.61 -6.87
N HIS A 23 -22.45 -6.09 -6.91
CA HIS A 23 -22.76 -7.43 -6.43
C HIS A 23 -22.69 -8.42 -7.58
N ILE A 24 -21.54 -9.05 -7.80
CA ILE A 24 -21.39 -10.06 -8.86
C ILE A 24 -22.13 -11.35 -8.49
N PHE A 25 -22.13 -11.73 -7.21
CA PHE A 25 -22.68 -13.00 -6.73
C PHE A 25 -24.01 -12.82 -5.99
N PHE A 26 -24.84 -11.87 -6.40
CA PHE A 26 -26.11 -11.60 -5.72
C PHE A 26 -26.99 -12.83 -5.52
N ASN A 27 -27.00 -13.69 -6.53
CA ASN A 27 -27.75 -14.95 -6.52
C ASN A 27 -27.04 -16.06 -5.72
N GLN A 28 -26.24 -15.71 -4.71
CA GLN A 28 -25.48 -16.64 -3.89
C GLN A 28 -26.42 -17.37 -2.91
N PRO A 29 -26.48 -18.71 -2.95
CA PRO A 29 -27.23 -19.48 -1.98
C PRO A 29 -26.56 -19.47 -0.61
N LYS A 30 -27.31 -19.80 0.43
CA LYS A 30 -26.73 -20.11 1.76
C LYS A 30 -25.90 -21.40 1.68
N PRO A 31 -24.90 -21.58 2.57
CA PRO A 31 -24.11 -22.81 2.61
C PRO A 31 -24.97 -24.07 2.65
N GLY A 32 -24.62 -25.07 1.84
CA GLY A 32 -25.36 -26.33 1.75
C GLY A 32 -24.60 -27.38 0.94
N VAL A 33 -24.96 -28.65 1.09
CA VAL A 33 -24.22 -29.78 0.47
C VAL A 33 -24.81 -30.31 -0.82
N VAL A 34 -26.01 -29.88 -1.18
CA VAL A 34 -26.64 -30.22 -2.47
C VAL A 34 -26.13 -29.31 -3.58
N ASP A 35 -26.47 -29.66 -4.81
CA ASP A 35 -26.19 -28.87 -6.00
C ASP A 35 -26.48 -27.38 -5.77
N LEU A 36 -25.56 -26.56 -6.28
CA LEU A 36 -25.56 -25.13 -6.03
C LEU A 36 -26.75 -24.44 -6.70
N GLN A 37 -27.03 -24.80 -7.97
CA GLN A 37 -28.03 -24.10 -8.79
C GLN A 37 -29.45 -24.13 -8.21
N PRO A 38 -29.99 -25.28 -7.74
CA PRO A 38 -31.33 -25.32 -7.15
C PRO A 38 -31.47 -24.56 -5.82
N ARG A 39 -30.35 -24.28 -5.12
CA ARG A 39 -30.37 -23.52 -3.85
C ARG A 39 -30.36 -22.00 -4.05
N ARG A 40 -30.04 -21.52 -5.25
CA ARG A 40 -29.97 -20.09 -5.53
C ARG A 40 -31.34 -19.44 -5.29
N PRO A 41 -31.42 -18.21 -4.77
CA PRO A 41 -32.69 -17.48 -4.63
C PRO A 41 -33.51 -17.42 -5.93
N TYR A 42 -32.83 -17.33 -7.07
CA TYR A 42 -33.41 -17.39 -8.41
C TYR A 42 -32.82 -18.58 -9.19
N PRO A 43 -33.39 -19.80 -9.08
CA PRO A 43 -32.80 -21.03 -9.62
C PRO A 43 -32.68 -21.10 -11.15
N ASP A 44 -33.46 -20.31 -11.88
CA ASP A 44 -33.42 -20.25 -13.35
C ASP A 44 -32.23 -19.44 -13.87
N PHE A 45 -31.54 -18.69 -12.99
CA PHE A 45 -30.43 -17.81 -13.33
C PHE A 45 -29.16 -18.25 -12.59
N ASN A 46 -28.01 -18.15 -13.25
CA ASN A 46 -26.71 -18.45 -12.62
C ASN A 46 -26.22 -17.23 -11.80
N VAL A 47 -25.04 -16.71 -12.12
CA VAL A 47 -24.47 -15.48 -11.56
C VAL A 47 -25.31 -14.30 -12.05
N MET A 48 -25.69 -13.41 -11.13
CA MET A 48 -26.42 -12.18 -11.44
C MET A 48 -25.65 -11.00 -10.86
N ALA A 49 -25.27 -10.09 -11.74
CA ALA A 49 -24.56 -8.87 -11.38
C ALA A 49 -25.50 -7.67 -11.36
N PHE A 50 -25.41 -6.83 -10.33
CA PHE A 50 -26.10 -5.54 -10.29
C PHE A 50 -25.29 -4.51 -9.52
N PHE A 51 -25.60 -3.23 -9.79
CA PHE A 51 -24.96 -2.10 -9.14
C PHE A 51 -25.88 -1.55 -8.05
N THR A 52 -25.30 -1.24 -6.91
CA THR A 52 -25.95 -0.64 -5.75
C THR A 52 -25.14 0.53 -5.26
N SER A 53 -25.74 1.34 -4.40
CA SER A 53 -25.04 2.37 -3.63
C SER A 53 -25.19 2.04 -2.15
N ASP A 54 -24.50 1.00 -1.71
CA ASP A 54 -24.62 0.46 -0.35
C ASP A 54 -23.28 0.19 0.35
N ASP A 55 -22.14 0.52 -0.27
CA ASP A 55 -20.82 0.48 0.37
C ASP A 55 -20.60 1.59 1.39
N ASN A 56 -19.83 1.28 2.43
CA ASN A 56 -19.48 2.20 3.49
C ASN A 56 -17.98 2.20 3.71
N SER A 57 -17.42 3.38 3.98
CA SER A 57 -16.00 3.50 4.27
C SER A 57 -15.71 4.50 5.39
N PHE A 58 -14.60 4.26 6.07
CA PHE A 58 -14.11 5.08 7.16
C PHE A 58 -12.60 5.26 7.05
N TYR A 59 -12.18 6.51 6.88
CA TYR A 59 -10.78 6.90 6.76
C TYR A 59 -10.38 7.85 7.89
N ASN A 60 -9.24 7.59 8.52
CA ASN A 60 -8.63 8.48 9.49
C ASN A 60 -7.15 8.60 9.18
N SER A 61 -6.60 9.81 9.26
CA SER A 61 -5.16 10.02 9.15
C SER A 61 -4.66 11.10 10.07
N LEU A 62 -3.46 10.87 10.59
CA LEU A 62 -2.59 11.89 11.12
C LEU A 62 -1.59 12.27 10.03
N GLN A 63 -1.52 13.55 9.69
CA GLN A 63 -0.58 14.08 8.71
C GLN A 63 0.33 15.09 9.40
N ALA A 64 1.62 14.94 9.21
CA ALA A 64 2.62 15.85 9.75
C ALA A 64 3.52 16.34 8.62
N LYS A 65 3.72 17.65 8.55
CA LYS A 65 4.57 18.28 7.54
C LYS A 65 5.56 19.21 8.21
N LEU A 66 6.84 18.93 7.99
CA LEU A 66 7.96 19.71 8.51
C LEU A 66 8.67 20.39 7.35
N THR A 67 8.69 21.72 7.35
CA THR A 67 9.37 22.53 6.35
C THR A 67 10.54 23.26 6.98
N LYS A 68 11.72 23.09 6.41
CA LYS A 68 12.85 24.01 6.62
C LYS A 68 13.06 24.82 5.36
N LYS A 69 12.75 26.12 5.41
CA LYS A 69 13.07 27.06 4.34
C LYS A 69 14.57 27.10 4.09
N PHE A 70 14.95 27.17 2.82
CA PHE A 70 16.35 27.15 2.41
C PHE A 70 17.12 28.27 3.11
N SER A 71 18.07 27.89 3.95
CA SER A 71 18.89 28.81 4.72
C SER A 71 20.22 28.14 5.04
N ASN A 72 21.31 28.92 5.00
CA ASN A 72 22.66 28.43 5.24
C ASN A 72 23.03 27.19 4.38
N GLY A 73 22.57 27.19 3.12
CA GLY A 73 22.87 26.12 2.17
C GLY A 73 22.01 24.86 2.27
N PHE A 74 21.00 24.81 3.15
CA PHE A 74 20.16 23.62 3.30
C PHE A 74 18.68 23.97 3.45
N GLY A 75 17.84 23.23 2.74
CA GLY A 75 16.39 23.27 2.88
C GLY A 75 15.80 21.87 2.68
N PHE A 76 14.66 21.60 3.31
CA PHE A 76 13.96 20.34 3.14
C PHE A 76 12.47 20.48 3.41
N LEU A 77 11.71 19.51 2.90
CA LEU A 77 10.30 19.31 3.17
C LEU A 77 10.10 17.83 3.50
N THR A 78 9.53 17.55 4.66
CA THR A 78 9.14 16.20 5.08
C THR A 78 7.62 16.17 5.22
N SER A 79 6.96 15.22 4.55
CA SER A 79 5.56 14.91 4.76
C SER A 79 5.43 13.47 5.23
N TYR A 80 4.74 13.26 6.35
CA TYR A 80 4.45 11.94 6.92
C TYR A 80 2.95 11.78 7.12
N THR A 81 2.41 10.65 6.67
CA THR A 81 1.01 10.28 6.85
C THR A 81 0.95 8.94 7.57
N TYR A 82 0.25 8.89 8.69
CA TYR A 82 -0.19 7.66 9.34
C TYR A 82 -1.71 7.55 9.16
N ALA A 83 -2.17 6.57 8.39
CA ALA A 83 -3.57 6.46 7.99
C ALA A 83 -4.18 5.09 8.32
N LYS A 84 -5.50 5.08 8.45
CA LYS A 84 -6.32 3.87 8.50
C LYS A 84 -7.56 4.08 7.65
N SER A 85 -7.66 3.28 6.59
CA SER A 85 -8.86 3.15 5.78
C SER A 85 -9.51 1.79 6.04
N LEU A 86 -10.82 1.80 6.28
CA LEU A 86 -11.67 0.61 6.42
C LEU A 86 -12.86 0.73 5.47
N ASP A 87 -13.31 -0.39 4.92
CA ASP A 87 -14.53 -0.49 4.12
C ASP A 87 -15.10 -1.93 4.10
N ASP A 88 -16.29 -2.09 3.52
CA ASP A 88 -16.96 -3.37 3.28
C ASP A 88 -17.02 -3.79 1.79
N GLY A 89 -16.39 -3.03 0.89
CA GLY A 89 -16.50 -3.21 -0.57
C GLY A 89 -15.24 -2.89 -1.38
N GLY A 90 -14.07 -2.83 -0.76
CA GLY A 90 -12.77 -2.62 -1.42
C GLY A 90 -12.41 -1.15 -1.67
N GLY A 91 -13.33 -0.22 -1.38
CA GLY A 91 -13.14 1.24 -1.23
C GLY A 91 -12.65 2.01 -2.45
N ASN A 92 -12.43 1.33 -3.58
CA ASN A 92 -11.87 1.88 -4.80
C ASN A 92 -12.82 1.58 -5.95
N GLU A 93 -12.91 2.46 -6.93
CA GLU A 93 -13.71 2.30 -8.17
C GLU A 93 -13.27 1.08 -9.01
N ASN A 94 -12.32 0.28 -8.52
CA ASN A 94 -11.88 -0.98 -9.08
C ASN A 94 -12.70 -2.11 -8.47
N TYR A 95 -13.67 -2.59 -9.25
CA TYR A 95 -14.54 -3.76 -9.07
C TYR A 95 -13.84 -5.13 -8.87
N GLY A 96 -12.65 -5.15 -8.26
CA GLY A 96 -11.75 -6.31 -8.18
C GLY A 96 -11.84 -7.13 -6.89
N GLU A 97 -12.41 -6.58 -5.82
CA GLU A 97 -12.47 -7.24 -4.52
C GLU A 97 -13.88 -7.73 -4.21
N LEU A 98 -14.03 -9.05 -4.27
CA LEU A 98 -15.33 -9.69 -4.11
C LEU A 98 -15.53 -10.12 -2.67
N PRO A 99 -16.71 -9.87 -2.09
CA PRO A 99 -17.02 -10.36 -0.76
C PRO A 99 -17.06 -11.89 -0.76
N GLN A 100 -16.57 -12.51 0.32
CA GLN A 100 -16.68 -13.98 0.45
C GLN A 100 -18.15 -14.41 0.53
N ASN A 101 -18.97 -13.61 1.22
CA ASN A 101 -20.40 -13.80 1.39
C ASN A 101 -21.13 -12.50 1.04
N ASP A 102 -21.77 -12.49 -0.12
CA ASP A 102 -22.54 -11.35 -0.65
C ASP A 102 -23.84 -11.12 0.16
N ASN A 103 -24.34 -12.17 0.83
CA ASN A 103 -25.49 -12.07 1.74
C ASN A 103 -25.13 -11.50 3.12
N ASN A 104 -23.84 -11.32 3.44
CA ASN A 104 -23.38 -10.74 4.71
C ASN A 104 -22.18 -9.82 4.48
N ARG A 105 -22.46 -8.55 4.22
CA ARG A 105 -21.46 -7.55 3.88
C ARG A 105 -20.61 -7.12 5.08
N GLU A 106 -21.20 -7.11 6.28
CA GLU A 106 -20.46 -6.81 7.52
C GLU A 106 -19.29 -7.77 7.74
N ALA A 107 -19.38 -9.00 7.24
CA ALA A 107 -18.28 -9.98 7.29
C ALA A 107 -17.07 -9.60 6.40
N ASN A 108 -17.22 -8.64 5.49
CA ASN A 108 -16.14 -8.10 4.67
C ASN A 108 -15.58 -6.79 5.21
N TRP A 109 -16.13 -6.25 6.30
CA TRP A 109 -15.59 -5.05 6.91
C TRP A 109 -14.13 -5.25 7.32
N GLY A 110 -13.24 -4.58 6.61
CA GLY A 110 -11.81 -4.84 6.62
C GLY A 110 -11.00 -3.60 6.32
N ARG A 111 -9.69 -3.76 6.16
CA ARG A 111 -8.85 -2.66 5.66
C ARG A 111 -9.14 -2.47 4.18
N SER A 112 -9.18 -1.22 3.74
CA SER A 112 -9.26 -0.93 2.32
C SER A 112 -8.01 -1.44 1.59
N SER A 113 -8.17 -1.94 0.38
CA SER A 113 -7.09 -2.40 -0.51
C SER A 113 -5.96 -1.38 -0.73
N PHE A 114 -6.27 -0.09 -0.63
CA PHE A 114 -5.31 1.02 -0.76
C PHE A 114 -4.86 1.60 0.58
N ASP A 115 -5.09 0.91 1.71
CA ASP A 115 -4.69 1.34 3.05
C ASP A 115 -3.16 1.26 3.26
N ALA A 116 -2.45 2.21 2.66
CA ALA A 116 -1.04 2.50 2.96
C ALA A 116 -0.94 3.13 4.36
N ARG A 117 -0.82 2.25 5.37
CA ARG A 117 -0.73 2.60 6.80
C ARG A 117 0.24 3.74 7.10
N GLN A 118 1.41 3.72 6.47
CA GLN A 118 2.44 4.74 6.65
C GLN A 118 3.01 5.19 5.32
N ARG A 119 3.17 6.50 5.15
CA ARG A 119 3.87 7.08 4.00
C ARG A 119 4.74 8.25 4.44
N LEU A 120 6.00 8.24 4.01
CA LEU A 120 6.96 9.31 4.17
C LEU A 120 7.39 9.80 2.79
N ALA A 121 7.32 11.10 2.58
CA ALA A 121 7.96 11.78 1.46
C ALA A 121 8.92 12.83 2.02
N PHE A 122 10.22 12.66 1.79
CA PHE A 122 11.25 13.58 2.24
C PHE A 122 12.00 14.14 1.03
N SER A 123 11.90 15.44 0.80
CA SER A 123 12.67 16.13 -0.23
C SER A 123 13.67 17.10 0.40
N TYR A 124 14.87 17.16 -0.15
CA TYR A 124 15.91 18.06 0.34
C TYR A 124 16.72 18.67 -0.80
N ILE A 125 17.27 19.84 -0.52
CA ILE A 125 18.29 20.51 -1.33
C ILE A 125 19.40 20.94 -0.39
N TRP A 126 20.63 20.56 -0.73
CA TRP A 126 21.82 20.86 0.03
C TRP A 126 22.92 21.38 -0.87
N GLN A 127 23.22 22.67 -0.73
CA GLN A 127 24.41 23.28 -1.30
C GLN A 127 25.61 22.99 -0.40
N LEU A 128 26.53 22.18 -0.90
CA LEU A 128 27.73 21.80 -0.17
C LEU A 128 28.59 23.04 0.08
N SER A 129 28.96 23.26 1.34
CA SER A 129 29.84 24.36 1.75
C SER A 129 31.33 24.07 1.48
N VAL A 130 31.61 23.50 0.31
CA VAL A 130 32.94 23.23 -0.22
C VAL A 130 33.25 24.35 -1.21
N GLY A 131 34.40 25.02 -1.12
CA GLY A 131 34.73 26.09 -2.08
C GLY A 131 35.46 27.32 -1.52
N ASN A 132 35.80 28.27 -2.39
CA ASN A 132 36.38 29.58 -2.02
C ASN A 132 35.38 30.37 -1.17
N GLY A 133 35.80 30.82 0.00
CA GLY A 133 34.92 31.53 0.95
C GLY A 133 33.84 30.65 1.60
N ARG A 134 33.92 29.31 1.50
CA ARG A 134 33.02 28.38 2.18
C ARG A 134 33.74 27.60 3.30
N ARG A 135 32.96 26.95 4.17
CA ARG A 135 33.42 26.31 5.42
C ARG A 135 34.46 25.20 5.21
N TRP A 136 34.42 24.49 4.08
CA TRP A 136 35.26 23.31 3.82
C TRP A 136 36.09 23.47 2.52
N LEU A 137 37.33 22.94 2.52
CA LEU A 137 38.27 22.96 1.37
C LEU A 137 38.48 24.37 0.76
N ASN A 138 38.76 25.36 1.61
CA ASN A 138 39.08 26.72 1.20
C ASN A 138 40.53 26.83 0.66
N ARG A 139 40.79 26.27 -0.53
CA ARG A 139 42.09 26.37 -1.23
C ARG A 139 41.92 27.13 -2.55
N GLY A 140 42.70 28.20 -2.80
CA GLY A 140 42.62 28.97 -4.05
C GLY A 140 42.93 28.15 -5.33
N GLY A 141 42.58 28.71 -6.49
CA GLY A 141 42.95 28.16 -7.81
C GLY A 141 41.95 27.18 -8.44
N VAL A 142 42.41 26.44 -9.46
CA VAL A 142 41.60 25.54 -10.32
C VAL A 142 40.86 24.46 -9.52
N VAL A 143 41.50 23.94 -8.46
CA VAL A 143 40.92 22.96 -7.54
C VAL A 143 39.60 23.46 -6.95
N ASN A 144 39.50 24.76 -6.67
CA ASN A 144 38.31 25.37 -6.10
C ASN A 144 37.18 25.53 -7.12
N GLY A 145 37.53 25.84 -8.37
CA GLY A 145 36.58 25.88 -9.48
C GLY A 145 35.91 24.52 -9.74
N ILE A 146 36.65 23.43 -9.53
CA ILE A 146 36.17 22.06 -9.72
C ILE A 146 35.41 21.55 -8.47
N LEU A 147 35.94 21.78 -7.26
CA LEU A 147 35.37 21.22 -6.03
C LEU A 147 34.28 22.08 -5.38
N GLY A 148 34.16 23.37 -5.72
CA GLY A 148 33.24 24.28 -5.01
C GLY A 148 31.84 24.39 -5.62
N GLY A 149 30.79 24.60 -4.81
CA GLY A 149 29.46 24.97 -5.35
C GLY A 149 28.62 23.81 -5.89
N TRP A 150 28.88 22.58 -5.46
CA TRP A 150 27.99 21.44 -5.70
C TRP A 150 26.68 21.59 -4.92
N GLU A 151 25.59 21.21 -5.56
CA GLU A 151 24.26 21.08 -4.98
C GLU A 151 23.80 19.63 -5.08
N LEU A 152 23.30 19.11 -3.97
CA LEU A 152 22.70 17.80 -3.85
C LEU A 152 21.21 17.99 -3.65
N SER A 153 20.40 17.20 -4.34
CA SER A 153 18.97 17.12 -4.06
C SER A 153 18.50 15.69 -4.11
N GLY A 154 17.44 15.39 -3.36
CA GLY A 154 16.84 14.06 -3.42
C GLY A 154 15.41 14.06 -2.95
N VAL A 155 14.69 13.03 -3.37
CA VAL A 155 13.33 12.71 -2.92
C VAL A 155 13.32 11.28 -2.44
N TRP A 156 13.09 11.10 -1.15
CA TRP A 156 12.96 9.80 -0.51
C TRP A 156 11.49 9.50 -0.25
N SER A 157 10.97 8.48 -0.96
CA SER A 157 9.61 7.99 -0.78
C SER A 157 9.64 6.63 -0.09
N ILE A 158 9.07 6.56 1.12
CA ILE A 158 8.91 5.32 1.88
C ILE A 158 7.42 5.09 2.12
N GLN A 159 6.93 3.88 1.91
CA GLN A 159 5.54 3.53 2.13
C GLN A 159 5.46 2.11 2.68
N SER A 160 4.56 1.87 3.64
CA SER A 160 4.16 0.50 3.98
C SER A 160 3.50 -0.18 2.79
N GLY A 161 3.49 -1.51 2.79
CA GLY A 161 2.74 -2.26 1.79
C GLY A 161 1.24 -2.02 1.92
N PHE A 162 0.53 -2.27 0.83
CA PHE A 162 -0.92 -2.38 0.84
C PHE A 162 -1.34 -3.70 1.49
N PRO A 163 -2.51 -3.76 2.12
CA PRO A 163 -3.02 -5.02 2.64
C PRO A 163 -3.41 -5.98 1.50
N PHE A 164 -3.51 -7.27 1.83
CA PHE A 164 -4.02 -8.30 0.94
C PHE A 164 -4.74 -9.41 1.73
N THR A 165 -5.62 -10.11 1.04
CA THR A 165 -6.41 -11.23 1.56
C THR A 165 -5.76 -12.58 1.25
N VAL A 166 -5.82 -13.52 2.20
CA VAL A 166 -5.45 -14.92 1.97
C VAL A 166 -6.69 -15.70 1.53
N PHE A 167 -6.56 -16.44 0.43
CA PHE A 167 -7.62 -17.19 -0.20
C PHE A 167 -7.51 -18.69 0.05
N SER A 168 -8.67 -19.34 0.15
CA SER A 168 -8.81 -20.78 0.10
C SER A 168 -8.72 -21.23 -1.36
N PRO A 169 -8.10 -22.38 -1.66
CA PRO A 169 -8.08 -22.95 -3.02
C PRO A 169 -9.47 -23.40 -3.48
N GLU A 170 -10.38 -23.66 -2.54
CA GLU A 170 -11.74 -24.15 -2.81
C GLU A 170 -12.79 -23.39 -2.01
N ASP A 171 -14.02 -23.35 -2.53
CA ASP A 171 -15.19 -22.85 -1.81
C ASP A 171 -15.85 -23.96 -0.98
N PHE A 172 -15.34 -24.15 0.25
CA PHE A 172 -15.92 -25.10 1.21
C PHE A 172 -17.29 -24.70 1.75
N SER A 173 -17.74 -23.46 1.51
CA SER A 173 -19.12 -23.06 1.83
C SER A 173 -20.13 -23.58 0.81
N ASN A 174 -19.64 -24.00 -0.38
CA ASN A 174 -20.45 -24.42 -1.51
C ASN A 174 -21.56 -23.40 -1.83
N THR A 175 -21.17 -22.14 -1.93
CA THR A 175 -22.05 -21.02 -2.26
C THR A 175 -21.71 -20.41 -3.62
N GLY A 176 -20.62 -20.86 -4.26
CA GLY A 176 -20.13 -20.27 -5.51
C GLY A 176 -19.39 -18.98 -5.25
N SER A 177 -18.80 -18.84 -4.06
CA SER A 177 -17.95 -17.71 -3.69
C SER A 177 -16.67 -17.72 -4.53
N ALA A 178 -16.37 -16.62 -5.19
CA ALA A 178 -15.11 -16.44 -5.93
C ALA A 178 -13.93 -15.96 -5.06
N SER A 179 -14.20 -15.66 -3.78
CA SER A 179 -13.22 -15.13 -2.82
C SER A 179 -13.28 -15.88 -1.50
N ALA A 180 -13.42 -17.21 -1.58
CA ALA A 180 -13.39 -18.09 -0.43
C ALA A 180 -12.10 -17.87 0.38
N ARG A 181 -12.24 -17.74 1.71
CA ARG A 181 -11.12 -17.55 2.63
C ARG A 181 -10.97 -18.78 3.54
N PRO A 182 -9.74 -19.10 3.98
CA PRO A 182 -9.49 -20.22 4.88
C PRO A 182 -9.88 -19.86 6.32
N ASP A 183 -9.72 -20.82 7.24
CA ASP A 183 -9.67 -20.49 8.66
C ASP A 183 -8.28 -20.00 9.05
N ARG A 184 -8.25 -19.00 9.92
CA ARG A 184 -7.06 -18.42 10.51
C ARG A 184 -6.95 -18.82 11.98
N THR A 185 -5.82 -19.41 12.36
CA THR A 185 -5.54 -19.87 13.73
C THR A 185 -4.55 -18.96 14.47
N CYS A 186 -3.73 -18.19 13.75
CA CYS A 186 -2.75 -17.27 14.31
C CYS A 186 -2.50 -16.02 13.44
N GLY A 187 -1.55 -15.17 13.86
CA GLY A 187 -1.27 -13.86 13.25
C GLY A 187 -0.83 -13.90 11.78
N GLY A 188 -0.24 -14.99 11.30
CA GLY A 188 0.22 -15.11 9.90
C GLY A 188 1.43 -14.25 9.56
N VAL A 189 2.12 -13.67 10.54
CA VAL A 189 3.33 -12.84 10.30
C VAL A 189 4.47 -13.76 9.89
N GLY A 190 4.97 -13.61 8.66
CA GLY A 190 6.08 -14.40 8.13
C GLY A 190 7.42 -13.64 8.10
N HIS A 191 8.40 -14.24 7.42
CA HIS A 191 9.78 -13.76 7.35
C HIS A 191 9.99 -12.57 6.40
N LYS A 192 8.96 -12.21 5.60
CA LYS A 192 9.00 -11.10 4.64
C LYS A 192 10.10 -11.27 3.58
N THR A 193 10.30 -12.50 3.13
CA THR A 193 11.16 -12.83 1.99
C THR A 193 10.32 -13.17 0.76
N VAL A 194 10.94 -13.20 -0.43
CA VAL A 194 10.25 -13.51 -1.69
C VAL A 194 9.61 -14.90 -1.69
N SER A 195 10.18 -15.85 -0.93
CA SER A 195 9.73 -17.24 -0.86
C SER A 195 8.97 -17.59 0.43
N SER A 196 8.76 -16.61 1.32
CA SER A 196 8.05 -16.78 2.58
C SER A 196 7.65 -15.41 3.11
N TRP A 197 6.63 -14.82 2.47
CA TRP A 197 6.18 -13.49 2.86
C TRP A 197 5.35 -13.48 4.14
N PHE A 198 4.54 -14.52 4.31
CA PHE A 198 3.66 -14.72 5.47
C PHE A 198 3.71 -16.16 5.96
N ASP A 199 3.29 -16.39 7.20
CA ASP A 199 3.22 -17.74 7.75
C ASP A 199 1.93 -18.42 7.29
N ALA A 200 2.05 -19.25 6.26
CA ALA A 200 0.95 -20.00 5.68
C ALA A 200 0.35 -21.03 6.65
N SER A 201 1.09 -21.50 7.66
CA SER A 201 0.60 -22.49 8.62
C SER A 201 -0.53 -21.95 9.51
N CYS A 202 -0.64 -20.63 9.62
CA CYS A 202 -1.76 -19.96 10.28
C CYS A 202 -3.08 -20.07 9.51
N PHE A 203 -3.07 -20.56 8.26
CA PHE A 203 -4.23 -20.61 7.38
C PHE A 203 -4.52 -22.06 6.97
N ASN A 204 -5.66 -22.58 7.39
CA ASN A 204 -6.00 -23.99 7.25
C ASN A 204 -7.41 -24.16 6.66
N THR A 205 -7.59 -25.23 5.89
CA THR A 205 -8.86 -25.58 5.24
C THR A 205 -9.41 -26.95 5.67
N ASP A 206 -8.69 -27.72 6.50
CA ASP A 206 -9.08 -29.06 6.93
C ASP A 206 -10.39 -29.03 7.72
N ALA A 207 -10.56 -28.07 8.62
CA ALA A 207 -11.79 -27.90 9.37
C ALA A 207 -12.98 -27.51 8.47
N LEU A 208 -12.72 -26.78 7.38
CA LEU A 208 -13.72 -26.41 6.38
C LEU A 208 -14.10 -27.62 5.52
N ALA A 209 -13.12 -28.39 5.06
CA ALA A 209 -13.33 -29.63 4.31
C ALA A 209 -14.12 -30.67 5.13
N ALA A 210 -13.75 -30.85 6.41
CA ALA A 210 -14.48 -31.71 7.34
C ALA A 210 -15.91 -31.23 7.57
N ALA A 211 -16.13 -29.91 7.70
CA ALA A 211 -17.46 -29.35 7.87
C ALA A 211 -18.35 -29.61 6.63
N LEU A 212 -17.81 -29.40 5.42
CA LEU A 212 -18.50 -29.74 4.17
C LEU A 212 -18.85 -31.25 4.10
N ALA A 213 -17.89 -32.12 4.40
CA ALA A 213 -18.09 -33.58 4.38
C ALA A 213 -19.15 -34.06 5.39
N ASN A 214 -19.26 -33.39 6.53
CA ASN A 214 -20.25 -33.70 7.58
C ASN A 214 -21.61 -33.03 7.36
N GLY A 215 -21.87 -32.43 6.19
CA GLY A 215 -23.17 -31.81 5.91
C GLY A 215 -23.34 -30.40 6.46
N GLN A 216 -22.28 -29.77 6.97
CA GLN A 216 -22.30 -28.48 7.66
C GLN A 216 -21.33 -27.47 7.02
N PRO A 217 -21.41 -27.20 5.71
CA PRO A 217 -20.51 -26.27 5.04
C PRO A 217 -20.64 -24.87 5.63
N ARG A 218 -19.53 -24.14 5.66
CA ARG A 218 -19.47 -22.78 6.17
C ARG A 218 -18.37 -21.98 5.49
N PHE A 219 -18.42 -20.66 5.68
CA PHE A 219 -17.33 -19.78 5.31
C PHE A 219 -16.15 -19.93 6.29
N GLY A 220 -14.94 -19.70 5.78
CA GLY A 220 -13.75 -19.50 6.61
C GLY A 220 -13.84 -18.23 7.47
N ASN A 221 -13.05 -18.20 8.54
CA ASN A 221 -13.06 -17.09 9.49
C ASN A 221 -11.96 -16.05 9.26
N SER A 222 -11.08 -16.23 8.26
CA SER A 222 -10.05 -15.25 7.96
C SER A 222 -10.66 -13.94 7.46
N GLY A 223 -10.24 -12.82 8.04
CA GLY A 223 -10.71 -11.49 7.65
C GLY A 223 -10.21 -11.08 6.26
N HIS A 224 -10.86 -10.07 5.72
CA HIS A 224 -10.42 -9.35 4.53
C HIS A 224 -9.18 -8.50 4.86
N ASP A 225 -8.16 -8.56 4.00
CA ASP A 225 -7.06 -7.60 3.97
C ASP A 225 -6.27 -7.48 5.29
N ILE A 226 -6.04 -8.65 5.88
CA ILE A 226 -5.46 -8.82 7.21
C ILE A 226 -3.93 -8.84 7.24
N LEU A 227 -3.25 -9.00 6.09
CA LEU A 227 -1.79 -9.06 5.98
C LEU A 227 -1.26 -7.93 5.08
N ASP A 228 -0.07 -7.41 5.38
CA ASP A 228 0.58 -6.38 4.57
C ASP A 228 1.56 -6.99 3.55
N GLY A 229 1.43 -6.56 2.30
CA GLY A 229 2.37 -6.84 1.22
C GLY A 229 3.70 -6.09 1.33
N PRO A 230 4.59 -6.22 0.34
CA PRO A 230 5.84 -5.45 0.30
C PRO A 230 5.60 -3.94 0.25
N GLY A 231 6.35 -3.21 1.08
CA GLY A 231 6.37 -1.76 1.06
C GLY A 231 7.24 -1.20 -0.07
N ARG A 232 7.25 0.13 -0.17
CA ARG A 232 8.10 0.86 -1.11
C ARG A 232 9.18 1.63 -0.35
N ASN A 233 10.40 1.59 -0.86
CA ASN A 233 11.51 2.41 -0.40
C ASN A 233 12.30 2.86 -1.64
N ASN A 234 12.24 4.15 -1.95
CA ASN A 234 12.82 4.69 -3.18
C ASN A 234 13.49 6.03 -2.91
N LEU A 235 14.76 6.16 -3.27
CA LEU A 235 15.48 7.42 -3.27
C LEU A 235 15.84 7.80 -4.70
N ASP A 236 15.29 8.93 -5.16
CA ASP A 236 15.72 9.60 -6.38
C ASP A 236 16.67 10.72 -6.00
N PHE A 237 17.78 10.84 -6.71
CA PHE A 237 18.90 11.69 -6.35
C PHE A 237 19.40 12.48 -7.55
N ALA A 238 19.76 13.74 -7.33
CA ALA A 238 20.41 14.57 -8.32
C ALA A 238 21.58 15.34 -7.72
N LEU A 239 22.63 15.47 -8.53
CA LEU A 239 23.84 16.22 -8.26
C LEU A 239 23.98 17.30 -9.32
N MET A 240 24.11 18.56 -8.90
CA MET A 240 24.18 19.71 -9.80
C MET A 240 25.36 20.62 -9.47
N LYS A 241 25.90 21.29 -10.49
CA LYS A 241 26.93 22.31 -10.33
C LYS A 241 26.87 23.33 -11.47
N ASP A 242 26.91 24.60 -11.09
CA ASP A 242 27.02 25.72 -12.02
C ASP A 242 28.48 26.17 -12.14
N PHE A 243 29.04 26.07 -13.35
CA PHE A 243 30.31 26.67 -13.73
C PHE A 243 30.04 28.04 -14.35
N ARG A 244 30.69 29.08 -13.82
CA ARG A 244 30.63 30.43 -14.39
C ARG A 244 31.97 30.76 -15.04
N PHE A 245 31.93 31.19 -16.31
CA PHE A 245 33.10 31.60 -17.09
C PHE A 245 32.98 33.09 -17.42
N GLY A 246 33.71 33.91 -16.68
CA GLY A 246 33.56 35.37 -16.74
C GLY A 246 32.15 35.83 -16.35
N GLU A 247 31.74 36.99 -16.85
CA GLU A 247 30.42 37.57 -16.57
C GLU A 247 29.32 37.05 -17.52
N ARG A 248 29.69 36.43 -18.64
CA ARG A 248 28.77 36.16 -19.76
C ARG A 248 28.33 34.71 -19.90
N PHE A 249 29.13 33.74 -19.47
CA PHE A 249 28.86 32.32 -19.76
C PHE A 249 28.64 31.50 -18.47
N LYS A 250 27.58 30.70 -18.47
CA LYS A 250 27.24 29.74 -17.42
C LYS A 250 27.03 28.36 -18.05
N LEU A 251 27.74 27.35 -17.55
CA LEU A 251 27.55 25.95 -17.89
C LEU A 251 27.03 25.22 -16.66
N GLN A 252 25.99 24.41 -16.80
CA GLN A 252 25.48 23.58 -15.70
C GLN A 252 25.79 22.11 -15.99
N PHE A 253 26.39 21.44 -15.01
CA PHE A 253 26.46 19.98 -14.95
C PHE A 253 25.33 19.49 -14.06
N ARG A 254 24.59 18.48 -14.54
CA ARG A 254 23.52 17.80 -13.81
C ARG A 254 23.61 16.31 -14.07
N ALA A 255 23.62 15.53 -12.99
CA ALA A 255 23.56 14.08 -13.02
C ALA A 255 22.41 13.63 -12.13
N GLU A 256 21.56 12.74 -12.63
CA GLU A 256 20.38 12.25 -11.92
C GLU A 256 20.36 10.73 -11.94
N SER A 257 19.88 10.16 -10.84
CA SER A 257 19.65 8.73 -10.70
C SER A 257 18.31 8.52 -10.01
N PHE A 258 17.43 7.79 -10.68
CA PHE A 258 16.18 7.34 -10.11
C PHE A 258 16.39 5.97 -9.49
N ASN A 259 15.84 5.75 -8.29
CA ASN A 259 16.12 4.56 -7.49
C ASN A 259 17.63 4.30 -7.33
N ILE A 260 18.36 5.26 -6.75
CA ILE A 260 19.84 5.21 -6.66
C ILE A 260 20.36 3.97 -5.91
N PHE A 261 19.55 3.36 -5.05
CA PHE A 261 19.88 2.12 -4.36
C PHE A 261 19.54 0.84 -5.15
N ASN A 262 18.97 0.99 -6.35
CA ASN A 262 18.47 -0.11 -7.16
C ASN A 262 17.57 -1.07 -6.37
N GLN A 263 16.70 -0.50 -5.51
CA GLN A 263 15.80 -1.28 -4.66
C GLN A 263 14.72 -1.92 -5.53
N ALA A 264 14.56 -3.25 -5.44
CA ALA A 264 13.46 -3.95 -6.08
C ALA A 264 12.13 -3.68 -5.36
N HIS A 265 11.08 -3.36 -6.11
CA HIS A 265 9.72 -3.21 -5.58
C HIS A 265 8.88 -4.39 -6.09
N PHE A 266 8.50 -5.27 -5.17
CA PHE A 266 7.72 -6.47 -5.47
C PHE A 266 6.22 -6.21 -5.34
N GLY A 267 5.42 -6.96 -6.09
CA GLY A 267 3.96 -7.01 -5.92
C GLY A 267 3.56 -7.88 -4.73
N PHE A 268 2.26 -8.17 -4.61
CA PHE A 268 1.76 -9.08 -3.58
C PHE A 268 2.33 -10.50 -3.76
N PRO A 269 2.54 -11.24 -2.65
CA PRO A 269 2.83 -12.66 -2.72
C PRO A 269 1.62 -13.43 -3.27
N VAL A 270 1.83 -14.67 -3.70
CA VAL A 270 0.71 -15.56 -3.98
C VAL A 270 0.05 -15.94 -2.64
N ALA A 271 -1.22 -15.56 -2.47
CA ALA A 271 -1.90 -15.65 -1.19
C ALA A 271 -2.96 -16.77 -1.14
N THR A 272 -2.79 -17.84 -1.92
CA THR A 272 -3.71 -19.00 -1.90
C THR A 272 -3.11 -20.14 -1.06
N VAL A 273 -3.87 -20.64 -0.09
CA VAL A 273 -3.44 -21.79 0.75
C VAL A 273 -3.12 -23.00 -0.13
N GLY A 274 -2.01 -23.68 0.18
CA GLY A 274 -1.54 -24.84 -0.57
C GLY A 274 -0.69 -24.51 -1.81
N ASN A 275 -0.50 -23.23 -2.14
CA ASN A 275 0.44 -22.83 -3.19
C ASN A 275 1.89 -22.89 -2.67
N PRO A 276 2.85 -23.50 -3.38
CA PRO A 276 4.24 -23.54 -2.95
C PRO A 276 4.98 -22.18 -3.06
N ASN A 277 4.41 -21.18 -3.75
CA ASN A 277 5.04 -19.88 -4.03
C ASN A 277 4.51 -18.74 -3.14
N ILE A 278 4.30 -19.01 -1.84
CA ILE A 278 3.77 -18.06 -0.84
C ILE A 278 4.82 -17.07 -0.32
#